data_AF-A0A6J4P9F8-F1
#
_entry.id   AF-A0A6J4P9F8-F1
#
_cell.length_a   1.000
_cell.length_b   1.000
_cell.length_c   1.000
_cell.angle_alpha   90.00
_cell.angle_beta   90.00
_cell.angle_gamma   90.00
#
_symmetry.space_group_name_H-M   'P 1'
#
loop_
_entity.id
_entity.type
_entity.pdbx_description
1 polymer ?
#
loop_
_entity_poly.entity_id
_entity_poly.type
_entity_poly.pdbx_seq_one_letter_code
_entity_poly.pdbx_strand_id
1 'polypeptide(L)'
;KDQPELRGQEVSVPDLSDGPSGPVVISLPATRCTATTVDHLREVLSTHPGMTEVQLRLMTRASTTVMKLDDRLRVTPSGALFADLKQLLGPGCLAG
;
A
#
# COMPACT_ATOMS: atom_id res chain seq x y z
N LYS A 1 -32.94 -4.86 14.32
CA LYS A 1 -31.62 -4.66 14.96
C LYS A 1 -30.57 -4.68 13.86
N ASP A 2 -29.99 -3.51 13.64
CA ASP A 2 -28.75 -3.19 12.90
C ASP A 2 -28.34 -4.13 11.76
N GLN A 3 -28.85 -3.87 10.56
CA GLN A 3 -28.19 -4.31 9.34
C GLN A 3 -26.97 -3.40 9.14
N PRO A 4 -25.74 -3.91 9.02
CA PRO A 4 -24.64 -3.07 8.60
C PRO A 4 -24.95 -2.62 7.17
N GLU A 5 -25.21 -1.32 6.99
CA GLU A 5 -25.28 -0.68 5.68
C GLU A 5 -23.91 -0.78 5.02
N LEU A 6 -23.67 -1.91 4.35
CA LEU A 6 -22.57 -2.11 3.42
C LEU A 6 -22.93 -1.36 2.13
N ARG A 7 -22.70 -0.04 2.13
CA ARG A 7 -22.73 0.76 0.91
C ARG A 7 -21.45 0.47 0.13
N GLY A 8 -21.58 -0.42 -0.85
CA GLY A 8 -20.58 -0.61 -1.90
C GLY A 8 -20.36 0.70 -2.64
N GLN A 9 -19.10 1.07 -2.82
CA GLN A 9 -18.72 2.13 -3.72
C GLN A 9 -17.64 1.58 -4.63
N GLU A 10 -17.92 1.62 -5.93
CA GLU A 10 -17.17 1.04 -7.03
C GLU A 10 -15.66 1.15 -6.82
N VAL A 11 -15.04 0.03 -6.47
CA VAL A 11 -13.61 -0.13 -6.59
C VAL A 11 -13.39 -0.38 -8.07
N SER A 12 -13.11 0.69 -8.83
CA SER A 12 -12.28 0.52 -10.02
C SER A 12 -10.97 -0.06 -9.51
N VAL A 13 -10.88 -1.39 -9.49
CA VAL A 13 -9.62 -2.11 -9.46
C VAL A 13 -8.87 -1.62 -10.68
N PRO A 14 -7.85 -0.75 -10.56
CA PRO A 14 -7.01 -0.48 -11.68
C PRO A 14 -6.30 -1.80 -11.90
N ASP A 15 -6.67 -2.44 -12.99
CA ASP A 15 -6.09 -3.64 -13.52
C ASP A 15 -4.56 -3.58 -13.37
N LEU A 16 -4.01 -4.40 -12.48
CA LEU A 16 -2.58 -4.63 -12.35
C LEU A 16 -2.20 -5.82 -13.26
N SER A 17 -2.70 -5.82 -14.50
CA SER A 17 -2.06 -6.61 -15.55
C SER A 17 -0.86 -5.82 -16.06
N ASP A 18 0.30 -6.00 -15.43
CA ASP A 18 1.54 -6.13 -16.22
C ASP A 18 2.66 -6.79 -15.41
N GLY A 19 2.67 -8.13 -15.49
CA GLY A 19 3.90 -8.94 -15.41
C GLY A 19 4.62 -9.07 -14.05
N PRO A 20 5.59 -10.00 -13.96
CA PRO A 20 6.31 -10.35 -12.73
C PRO A 20 7.30 -9.27 -12.24
N SER A 21 7.14 -8.01 -12.66
CA SER A 21 8.11 -6.91 -12.49
C SER A 21 7.43 -5.55 -12.26
N GLY A 22 6.21 -5.54 -11.72
CA GLY A 22 5.46 -4.33 -11.40
C GLY A 22 5.91 -3.60 -10.12
N PRO A 23 5.49 -2.34 -9.92
CA PRO A 23 5.76 -1.60 -8.69
C PRO A 23 5.10 -2.26 -7.46
N VAL A 24 5.72 -2.11 -6.29
CA VAL A 24 5.14 -2.56 -5.02
C VAL A 24 3.99 -1.63 -4.64
N VAL A 25 2.76 -2.12 -4.72
CA VAL A 25 1.56 -1.34 -4.39
C VAL A 25 1.11 -1.63 -2.96
N ILE A 26 1.17 -0.60 -2.12
CA ILE A 26 0.81 -0.65 -0.70
C ILE A 26 -0.51 0.07 -0.52
N SER A 27 -1.48 -0.62 0.04
CA SER A 27 -2.87 -0.21 0.10
C SER A 27 -3.30 0.02 1.54
N LEU A 28 -3.75 1.23 1.88
CA LEU A 28 -4.27 1.50 3.22
C LEU A 28 -5.39 2.54 3.21
N PRO A 29 -6.29 2.51 4.20
CA PRO A 29 -7.25 3.58 4.36
C PRO A 29 -6.55 4.90 4.72
N ALA A 30 -7.00 6.01 4.15
CA ALA A 30 -6.42 7.33 4.39
C ALA A 30 -6.42 7.72 5.88
N THR A 31 -7.36 7.19 6.66
CA THR A 31 -7.42 7.37 8.12
C THR A 31 -6.22 6.78 8.87
N ARG A 32 -5.52 5.80 8.27
CA ARG A 32 -4.28 5.22 8.82
C ARG A 32 -3.00 5.81 8.23
N CYS A 33 -3.12 6.69 7.22
CA CYS A 33 -1.99 7.43 6.67
C CYS A 33 -1.65 8.60 7.60
N THR A 34 -1.11 8.29 8.76
CA THR A 34 -0.62 9.26 9.72
C THR A 34 0.88 9.47 9.50
N ALA A 35 1.40 10.62 9.96
CA ALA A 35 2.82 10.92 9.86
C ALA A 35 3.70 9.81 10.46
N THR A 36 3.29 9.24 11.61
CA THR A 36 3.97 8.12 12.25
C THR A 36 3.98 6.88 11.37
N THR A 37 2.84 6.48 10.80
CA THR A 37 2.81 5.30 9.90
C THR A 37 3.68 5.51 8.67
N VAL A 38 3.70 6.72 8.10
CA VAL A 38 4.51 7.05 6.92
C VAL A 38 6.00 7.06 7.26
N ASP A 39 6.38 7.53 8.43
CA ASP A 39 7.78 7.53 8.90
C ASP A 39 8.30 6.11 9.10
N HIS A 40 7.53 5.27 9.79
CA HIS A 40 7.85 3.85 9.93
C HIS A 40 7.89 3.13 8.57
N LEU A 41 6.93 3.40 7.69
CA LEU A 41 6.94 2.85 6.33
C LEU A 41 8.24 3.23 5.62
N ARG A 42 8.66 4.50 5.70
CA ARG A 42 9.90 4.98 5.08
C ARG A 42 11.14 4.30 5.65
N GLU A 43 11.19 4.04 6.96
CA GLU A 43 12.28 3.31 7.61
C GLU A 43 12.39 1.87 7.07
N VAL A 44 11.24 1.19 6.96
CA VAL A 44 11.14 -0.17 6.40
C VAL A 44 11.58 -0.18 4.94
N LEU A 45 11.11 0.77 4.13
CA LEU A 45 11.54 0.90 2.74
C LEU A 45 13.06 1.17 2.64
N SER A 46 13.61 1.98 3.54
CA SER A 46 15.06 2.26 3.59
C SER A 46 15.90 1.05 4.01
N THR A 47 15.31 0.13 4.78
CA THR A 47 15.97 -1.12 5.21
C THR A 47 16.06 -2.13 4.07
N HIS A 48 15.21 -1.99 3.05
CA HIS A 48 15.15 -2.90 1.90
C HIS A 48 15.37 -2.17 0.56
N PRO A 49 16.53 -1.49 0.35
CA PRO A 49 16.77 -0.74 -0.87
C PRO A 49 16.74 -1.64 -2.11
N GLY A 50 16.27 -1.09 -3.24
CA GLY A 50 16.19 -1.85 -4.48
C GLY A 50 15.86 -1.02 -5.71
N MET A 51 15.41 -1.72 -6.75
CA MET A 51 15.11 -1.11 -8.06
C MET A 51 13.62 -0.98 -8.33
N THR A 52 12.76 -1.58 -7.50
CA THR A 52 11.32 -1.59 -7.71
C THR A 52 10.69 -0.35 -7.10
N GLU A 53 9.84 0.30 -7.88
CA GLU A 53 9.12 1.50 -7.46
C GLU A 53 8.01 1.14 -6.47
N VAL A 54 7.69 2.06 -5.56
CA VAL A 54 6.64 1.85 -4.55
C VAL A 54 5.51 2.83 -4.79
N GLN A 55 4.28 2.33 -4.73
CA GLN A 55 3.08 3.12 -4.89
C GLN A 55 2.19 2.97 -3.66
N LEU A 56 1.76 4.09 -3.09
CA LEU A 56 0.84 4.15 -1.96
C LEU A 56 -0.57 4.40 -2.47
N ARG A 57 -1.47 3.45 -2.22
CA ARG A 57 -2.89 3.50 -2.54
C ARG A 57 -3.67 3.86 -1.28
N LEU A 58 -4.06 5.12 -1.19
CA LEU A 58 -4.90 5.66 -0.13
C LEU A 58 -6.38 5.50 -0.47
N MET A 59 -7.07 4.66 0.29
CA MET A 59 -8.49 4.45 0.15
C MET A 59 -9.26 5.36 1.11
N THR A 60 -10.11 6.22 0.57
CA THR A 60 -11.09 6.98 1.36
C THR A 60 -12.48 6.37 1.14
N ARG A 61 -13.49 6.84 1.89
CA ARG A 61 -14.87 6.42 1.64
C ARG A 61 -15.40 6.84 0.28
N ALA A 62 -14.87 7.94 -0.28
CA ALA A 62 -15.39 8.54 -1.51
C ALA A 62 -14.57 8.18 -2.75
N SER A 63 -13.26 7.91 -2.59
CA SER A 63 -12.33 7.75 -3.71
C SER A 63 -11.04 7.04 -3.27
N THR A 64 -10.30 6.50 -4.23
CA THR A 64 -8.96 5.95 -4.02
C THR A 64 -7.92 6.82 -4.71
N THR A 65 -6.88 7.22 -3.99
CA THR A 65 -5.78 8.02 -4.51
C THR A 65 -4.51 7.17 -4.54
N VAL A 66 -3.89 7.04 -5.71
CA VAL A 66 -2.60 6.36 -5.86
C VAL A 66 -1.50 7.42 -5.96
N MET A 67 -0.49 7.30 -5.12
CA MET A 67 0.66 8.19 -5.07
C MET A 67 1.92 7.37 -5.26
N LYS A 68 2.77 7.79 -6.19
CA LYS A 68 4.10 7.20 -6.38
C LYS A 68 5.05 7.78 -5.33
N LEU A 69 5.80 6.93 -4.65
CA LEU A 69 6.86 7.35 -3.73
C LEU A 69 8.12 7.78 -4.50
N ASP A 70 8.94 8.59 -3.84
CA ASP A 70 10.23 9.07 -4.35
C ASP A 70 11.11 7.91 -4.85
N ASP A 71 11.93 8.17 -5.88
CA ASP A 71 12.90 7.20 -6.43
C ASP A 71 13.88 6.67 -5.39
N ARG A 72 14.19 7.50 -4.38
CA ARG A 72 15.06 7.16 -3.24
C ARG A 72 14.44 6.12 -2.30
N LEU A 73 13.15 5.86 -2.42
CA LEU A 73 12.40 4.88 -1.62
C LEU A 73 12.08 3.63 -2.45
N ARG A 74 12.82 3.38 -3.53
CA ARG A 74 12.75 2.12 -4.27
C ARG A 74 13.25 0.97 -3.42
N VAL A 75 12.56 -0.16 -3.55
CA VAL A 75 12.81 -1.35 -2.74
C VAL A 75 12.94 -2.59 -3.59
N THR A 76 13.45 -3.67 -2.98
CA THR A 76 13.44 -4.98 -3.61
C THR A 76 12.26 -5.78 -3.03
N PRO A 77 11.28 -6.22 -3.86
CA PRO A 77 10.18 -7.04 -3.39
C PRO A 77 10.74 -8.36 -2.85
N SER A 78 10.68 -8.52 -1.52
CA SER A 78 11.22 -9.68 -0.82
C SER A 78 10.25 -10.11 0.28
N GLY A 79 10.28 -11.38 0.65
CA GLY A 79 9.44 -11.90 1.73
C GLY A 79 9.61 -11.15 3.05
N ALA A 80 10.82 -10.67 3.33
CA ALA A 80 11.13 -9.85 4.52
C ALA A 80 10.42 -8.49 4.47
N LEU A 81 10.52 -7.77 3.35
CA LEU A 81 9.81 -6.50 3.15
C LEU A 81 8.29 -6.69 3.33
N PHE A 82 7.73 -7.72 2.70
CA PHE A 82 6.28 -7.97 2.81
C PHE A 82 5.86 -8.37 4.22
N ALA A 83 6.71 -9.08 4.97
CA ALA A 83 6.44 -9.41 6.36
C ALA A 83 6.39 -8.14 7.22
N ASP A 84 7.38 -7.26 7.06
CA ASP A 84 7.47 -6.03 7.84
C ASP A 84 6.30 -5.07 7.54
N LEU A 85 5.98 -4.88 6.24
CA LEU A 85 4.81 -4.11 5.82
C LEU A 85 3.50 -4.65 6.42
N LYS A 86 3.34 -5.97 6.51
CA LYS A 86 2.17 -6.60 7.15
C LYS A 86 2.17 -6.40 8.66
N GLN A 87 3.33 -6.36 9.31
CA GLN A 87 3.41 -6.05 10.74
C GLN A 87 3.04 -4.59 11.01
N LEU A 88 3.49 -3.66 10.16
CA LEU A 88 3.22 -2.24 10.32
C LEU A 88 1.76 -1.86 9.98
N LEU A 89 1.28 -2.27 8.82
CA LEU A 89 -0.01 -1.82 8.26
C LEU A 89 -1.14 -2.85 8.46
N GLY A 90 -0.79 -4.09 8.79
CA GLY A 90 -1.72 -5.21 8.89
C GLY A 90 -1.78 -6.07 7.61
N PRO A 91 -2.37 -7.27 7.69
CA PRO A 91 -2.35 -8.25 6.60
C PRO A 91 -3.11 -7.82 5.33
N GLY A 92 -4.02 -6.84 5.43
CA GLY A 92 -4.80 -6.33 4.30
C GLY A 92 -4.12 -5.23 3.49
N CYS A 93 -2.87 -4.87 3.80
CA CYS A 93 -2.20 -3.75 3.15
C CYS A 93 -1.56 -4.09 1.80
N LEU A 94 -1.31 -5.36 1.54
CA LEU A 94 -0.73 -5.86 0.29
C LEU A 94 -1.83 -6.63 -0.43
N ALA A 95 -2.27 -6.11 -1.57
CA ALA A 95 -3.07 -6.89 -2.51
C ALA A 95 -2.09 -7.77 -3.28
N GLY A 96 -1.96 -9.02 -2.84
CA GLY A 96 -1.31 -10.08 -3.61
C GLY A 96 -2.28 -10.71 -4.59
#